data_AF-A0A2H0PB03-F1
#
_entry.id   AF-A0A2H0PB03-F1
#
_cell.length_a   1.000
_cell.length_b   1.000
_cell.length_c   1.000
_cell.angle_alpha   90.00
_cell.angle_beta   90.00
_cell.angle_gamma   90.00
#
_symmetry.space_group_name_H-M   'P 1'
#
loop_
_entity.id
_entity.type
_entity.pdbx_description
1 polymer ?
#
loop_
_entity_poly.entity_id
_entity_poly.type
_entity_poly.pdbx_seq_one_letter_code
_entity_poly.pdbx_strand_id
1 'polypeptide(L)'
;MSYRVKRIDPYWFKHPVLPLVVFVGAALALGAGYAAKPAVAIVGALLAAAGILAATRPAITGTVMLLGFLGGLVTFVISPNSSNAALSAMQKAMSVGFYTLFYAVLTEGALLLLAVIYNLFAAISPIGGLSLELEDEGGSEE
;
A
#
# COMPACT_ATOMS: atom_id res chain seq x y z
N MET A 1 32.05 14.75 1.80
CA MET A 1 31.44 13.69 0.93
C MET A 1 30.00 14.07 0.66
N SER A 2 29.58 14.23 -0.60
CA SER A 2 28.16 14.53 -0.91
C SER A 2 27.32 13.26 -0.84
N TYR A 3 26.46 13.16 0.18
CA TYR A 3 25.51 12.07 0.28
C TYR A 3 24.30 12.40 -0.61
N ARG A 4 24.21 11.78 -1.79
CA ARG A 4 22.99 11.88 -2.60
C ARG A 4 21.91 11.04 -1.92
N VAL A 5 20.83 11.68 -1.50
CA VAL A 5 19.60 10.99 -1.10
C VAL A 5 19.20 10.09 -2.26
N LYS A 6 19.36 8.77 -2.07
CA LYS A 6 19.05 7.77 -3.09
C LYS A 6 17.57 7.91 -3.41
N ARG A 7 17.21 8.12 -4.68
CA ARG A 7 15.80 8.10 -5.11
C ARG A 7 15.17 6.83 -4.52
N ILE A 8 13.97 6.96 -3.96
CA ILE A 8 13.18 5.79 -3.60
C ILE A 8 12.85 5.13 -4.93
N ASP A 9 13.72 4.23 -5.39
CA ASP A 9 13.54 3.52 -6.65
C ASP A 9 12.19 2.81 -6.56
N PRO A 10 11.20 3.29 -7.33
CA PRO A 10 9.87 2.75 -7.21
C PRO A 10 9.91 1.30 -7.67
N TYR A 11 9.29 0.39 -6.92
CA TYR A 11 9.34 -1.04 -7.23
C TYR A 11 8.84 -1.36 -8.66
N TRP A 12 7.95 -0.53 -9.21
CA TRP A 12 7.47 -0.63 -10.59
C TRP A 12 8.48 -0.29 -11.70
N PHE A 13 9.66 0.27 -11.39
CA PHE A 13 10.73 0.39 -12.41
C PHE A 13 11.27 -0.98 -12.84
N LYS A 14 11.23 -1.98 -11.96
CA LYS A 14 11.59 -3.36 -12.30
C LYS A 14 10.44 -4.14 -12.93
N HIS A 15 9.19 -3.76 -12.62
CA HIS A 15 7.99 -4.40 -13.13
C HIS A 15 6.94 -3.36 -13.57
N PRO A 16 7.12 -2.74 -14.75
CA PRO A 16 6.24 -1.66 -15.24
C PRO A 16 4.81 -2.13 -15.54
N VAL A 17 4.59 -3.45 -15.57
CA VAL A 17 3.26 -4.05 -15.74
C VAL A 17 2.40 -3.89 -14.48
N LEU A 18 2.98 -3.77 -13.28
CA LEU A 18 2.21 -3.75 -12.04
C LEU A 18 1.27 -2.53 -11.92
N PRO A 19 1.68 -1.28 -12.20
CA PRO A 19 0.76 -0.14 -12.23
C PRO A 19 -0.38 -0.31 -13.24
N LEU A 20 -0.09 -0.92 -14.39
CA LEU A 20 -1.09 -1.20 -15.42
C LEU A 20 -2.11 -2.23 -14.93
N VAL A 21 -1.66 -3.31 -14.27
CA VAL A 21 -2.56 -4.31 -13.66
C VAL A 21 -3.45 -3.68 -12.59
N VAL A 22 -2.89 -2.83 -11.72
CA VAL A 22 -3.67 -2.12 -10.70
C VAL A 22 -4.71 -1.21 -11.34
N PHE A 23 -4.33 -0.43 -12.35
CA PHE A 23 -5.23 0.47 -13.05
C PHE A 23 -6.36 -0.27 -13.78
N VAL A 24 -6.02 -1.30 -14.56
CA VAL A 24 -6.99 -2.11 -15.31
C VAL A 24 -7.93 -2.84 -14.36
N GLY A 25 -7.40 -3.43 -13.29
CA GLY A 25 -8.20 -4.08 -12.25
C GLY A 25 -9.19 -3.11 -11.58
N ALA A 26 -8.73 -1.92 -11.19
CA ALA A 26 -9.57 -0.89 -10.59
C ALA A 26 -10.65 -0.38 -11.55
N ALA A 27 -10.30 -0.11 -12.81
CA ALA A 27 -11.25 0.29 -13.84
C ALA A 27 -12.31 -0.78 -14.10
N LEU A 28 -11.91 -2.06 -14.16
CA LEU A 28 -12.85 -3.20 -14.27
C LEU A 28 -13.77 -3.27 -13.05
N ALA A 29 -13.22 -3.13 -11.84
CA ALA A 29 -13.99 -3.17 -10.61
C ALA A 29 -15.08 -2.08 -10.57
N LEU A 30 -14.68 -0.84 -10.86
CA LEU A 30 -15.58 0.31 -10.85
C LEU A 30 -16.60 0.27 -11.98
N GLY A 31 -16.15 -0.02 -13.21
CA GLY A 31 -17.02 -0.09 -14.38
C GLY A 31 -18.05 -1.22 -14.29
N ALA A 32 -17.63 -2.40 -13.85
CA ALA A 32 -18.54 -3.51 -13.64
C ALA A 32 -19.47 -3.30 -12.43
N GLY A 33 -18.98 -2.63 -11.38
CA GLY A 33 -19.80 -2.22 -10.24
C GLY A 33 -20.93 -1.29 -10.66
N TYR A 34 -20.62 -0.26 -11.46
CA TYR A 34 -21.61 0.64 -12.03
C TYR A 34 -22.60 -0.07 -12.96
N ALA A 35 -22.13 -1.04 -13.73
CA ALA A 35 -22.96 -1.86 -14.62
C ALA A 35 -23.72 -3.00 -13.90
N ALA A 36 -23.72 -3.04 -12.56
CA ALA A 36 -24.35 -4.08 -11.75
C ALA A 36 -23.93 -5.52 -12.13
N LYS A 37 -22.67 -5.71 -12.51
CA LYS A 37 -22.06 -7.01 -12.83
C LYS A 37 -21.09 -7.44 -11.71
N PRO A 38 -21.62 -7.96 -10.57
CA PRO A 38 -20.81 -8.16 -9.36
C PRO A 38 -19.67 -9.16 -9.55
N ALA A 39 -19.86 -10.23 -10.33
CA ALA A 39 -18.81 -11.20 -10.60
C ALA A 39 -17.59 -10.57 -11.28
N VAL A 40 -17.81 -9.71 -12.27
CA VAL A 40 -16.74 -9.00 -12.98
C VAL A 40 -16.10 -7.94 -12.08
N ALA A 41 -16.90 -7.27 -11.24
CA ALA A 41 -16.40 -6.30 -10.28
C ALA A 41 -15.45 -6.94 -9.25
N ILE A 42 -15.81 -8.13 -8.74
CA ILE A 42 -14.98 -8.92 -7.82
C ILE A 42 -13.67 -9.31 -8.50
N VAL A 43 -13.71 -9.82 -9.73
CA VAL A 43 -12.49 -10.19 -10.46
C VAL A 43 -11.59 -8.97 -10.66
N GLY A 44 -12.15 -7.81 -11.03
CA GLY A 44 -11.40 -6.56 -11.14
C GLY A 44 -10.74 -6.14 -9.81
N ALA A 45 -11.48 -6.22 -8.71
CA ALA A 45 -10.98 -5.88 -7.38
C ALA A 45 -9.84 -6.83 -6.94
N LEU A 46 -9.97 -8.13 -7.21
CA LEU A 46 -8.93 -9.12 -6.92
C LEU A 46 -7.66 -8.87 -7.75
N LEU A 47 -7.80 -8.53 -9.03
CA LEU A 47 -6.67 -8.16 -9.88
C LEU A 47 -5.95 -6.90 -9.36
N ALA A 48 -6.70 -5.88 -8.96
CA ALA A 48 -6.14 -4.67 -8.39
C ALA A 48 -5.40 -4.95 -7.08
N ALA A 49 -6.01 -5.74 -6.18
CA ALA A 49 -5.40 -6.15 -4.91
C ALA A 49 -4.10 -6.92 -5.14
N ALA A 50 -4.10 -7.91 -6.05
CA ALA A 50 -2.90 -8.67 -6.37
C ALA A 50 -1.78 -7.78 -6.95
N GLY A 51 -2.13 -6.83 -7.82
CA GLY A 51 -1.17 -5.86 -8.36
C GLY A 51 -0.57 -4.95 -7.28
N ILE A 52 -1.36 -4.52 -6.31
CA ILE A 52 -0.91 -3.70 -5.17
C ILE A 52 0.06 -4.49 -4.29
N LEU A 53 -0.33 -5.70 -3.87
CA LEU A 53 0.49 -6.56 -3.02
C LEU A 53 1.79 -6.99 -3.70
N ALA A 54 1.76 -7.17 -5.02
CA ALA A 54 2.97 -7.48 -5.79
C ALA A 54 3.87 -6.26 -5.99
N ALA A 55 3.33 -5.04 -5.93
CA ALA A 55 4.08 -3.80 -6.12
C ALA A 55 4.78 -3.31 -4.85
N THR A 56 4.44 -3.86 -3.69
CA THR A 56 5.04 -3.53 -2.40
C THR A 56 6.13 -4.53 -2.00
N ARG A 57 7.04 -4.10 -1.13
CA ARG A 57 8.09 -5.00 -0.62
C ARG A 57 7.46 -5.98 0.37
N PRO A 58 7.84 -7.27 0.35
CA PRO A 58 7.28 -8.29 1.25
C PRO A 58 7.35 -7.92 2.74
N ALA A 59 8.38 -7.20 3.16
CA ALA A 59 8.51 -6.72 4.54
C ALA A 59 7.42 -5.70 4.91
N ILE A 60 7.12 -4.75 4.00
CA ILE A 60 6.05 -3.77 4.20
C ILE A 60 4.70 -4.50 4.25
N THR A 61 4.47 -5.41 3.31
CA THR A 61 3.24 -6.21 3.25
C THR A 61 3.01 -7.03 4.50
N GLY A 62 4.04 -7.71 5.00
CA GLY A 62 3.97 -8.47 6.24
C GLY A 62 3.61 -7.56 7.44
N THR A 63 4.22 -6.38 7.54
CA THR A 63 3.90 -5.42 8.61
C THR A 63 2.46 -4.93 8.52
N VAL A 64 2.00 -4.51 7.34
CA VAL A 64 0.64 -3.98 7.18
C VAL A 64 -0.40 -5.09 7.37
N MET A 65 -0.15 -6.31 6.88
CA MET A 65 -1.01 -7.46 7.15
C MET A 65 -1.06 -7.81 8.64
N LEU A 66 0.06 -7.75 9.37
CA LEU A 66 0.06 -7.99 10.81
C LEU A 66 -0.75 -6.93 11.56
N LEU A 67 -0.61 -5.66 11.19
CA LEU A 67 -1.40 -4.57 11.77
C LEU A 67 -2.90 -4.73 11.46
N GLY A 68 -3.24 -5.09 10.21
CA GLY A 68 -4.60 -5.40 9.81
C GLY A 68 -5.18 -6.58 10.60
N PHE A 69 -4.40 -7.64 10.79
CA PHE A 69 -4.79 -8.81 11.56
C PHE A 69 -5.06 -8.49 13.03
N LEU A 70 -4.15 -7.76 13.68
CA LEU A 70 -4.32 -7.33 15.07
C LEU A 70 -5.53 -6.40 15.21
N GLY A 71 -5.71 -5.45 14.29
CA GLY A 71 -6.89 -4.58 14.24
C GLY A 71 -8.18 -5.38 14.10
N GLY A 72 -8.22 -6.34 13.16
CA GLY A 72 -9.36 -7.22 12.95
C GLY A 72 -9.67 -8.07 14.19
N LEU A 73 -8.66 -8.66 14.83
CA LEU A 73 -8.83 -9.41 16.07
C LEU A 73 -9.46 -8.54 17.16
N VAL A 74 -8.98 -7.32 17.33
CA VAL A 74 -9.55 -6.40 18.31
C VAL A 74 -11.01 -6.09 17.99
N THR A 75 -11.34 -5.79 16.73
CA THR A 75 -12.68 -5.37 16.29
C THR A 75 -13.73 -6.49 16.29
N PHE A 76 -13.34 -7.73 15.98
CA PHE A 76 -14.30 -8.84 15.79
C PHE A 76 -14.27 -9.88 16.91
N VAL A 77 -13.17 -9.97 17.67
CA VAL A 77 -12.96 -11.05 18.66
C VAL A 77 -12.76 -10.51 20.07
N ILE A 78 -11.82 -9.58 20.28
CA ILE A 78 -11.43 -9.16 21.64
C ILE A 78 -12.40 -8.14 22.23
N SER A 79 -12.77 -7.12 21.45
CA SER A 79 -13.70 -6.07 21.87
C SER A 79 -14.76 -5.82 20.77
N PRO A 80 -15.61 -6.82 20.50
CA PRO A 80 -16.65 -6.68 19.48
C PRO A 80 -17.75 -5.74 19.96
N ASN A 81 -18.23 -4.88 19.06
CA ASN A 81 -19.49 -4.16 19.27
C ASN A 81 -20.69 -5.14 19.28
N SER A 82 -21.89 -4.64 19.60
CA SER A 82 -23.10 -5.47 19.68
C SER A 82 -23.43 -6.20 18.37
N SER A 83 -23.12 -5.62 17.22
CA SER A 83 -23.34 -6.24 15.90
C SER A 83 -22.35 -7.38 15.64
N ASN A 84 -21.09 -7.19 15.97
CA ASN A 84 -20.03 -8.18 15.80
C ASN A 84 -20.12 -9.30 16.85
N ALA A 85 -20.65 -9.00 18.04
CA ALA A 85 -20.78 -9.96 19.13
C ALA A 85 -21.69 -11.14 18.74
N ALA A 86 -22.76 -10.87 18.00
CA ALA A 86 -23.74 -11.84 17.52
C ALA A 86 -23.22 -12.77 16.41
N LEU A 87 -22.06 -12.48 15.82
CA LEU A 87 -21.46 -13.32 14.78
C LEU A 87 -20.94 -14.64 15.38
N SER A 88 -21.14 -15.73 14.65
CA SER A 88 -20.53 -17.02 14.95
C SER A 88 -19.00 -16.95 14.88
N ALA A 89 -18.31 -17.89 15.52
CA ALA A 89 -16.84 -17.95 15.51
C ALA A 89 -16.25 -17.98 14.09
N MET A 90 -16.88 -18.73 13.18
CA MET A 90 -16.45 -18.80 11.77
C MET A 90 -16.63 -17.45 11.05
N GLN A 91 -17.76 -16.77 11.27
CA GLN A 91 -17.99 -15.44 10.71
C GLN A 91 -16.99 -14.42 11.25
N LYS A 92 -16.66 -14.48 12.54
CA LYS A 92 -15.61 -13.63 13.14
C LYS A 92 -14.26 -13.89 12.49
N ALA A 93 -13.85 -15.15 12.33
CA ALA A 93 -12.60 -15.50 11.67
C ALA A 93 -12.53 -15.00 10.22
N MET A 94 -13.59 -15.16 9.45
CA MET A 94 -13.67 -14.62 8.08
C MET A 94 -13.60 -13.10 8.06
N SER A 95 -14.32 -12.41 8.96
CA SER A 95 -14.27 -10.96 9.07
C SER A 95 -12.87 -10.44 9.42
N VAL A 96 -12.14 -11.11 10.32
CA VAL A 96 -10.73 -10.78 10.60
C VAL A 96 -9.89 -10.92 9.34
N GLY A 97 -10.06 -12.01 8.58
CA GLY A 97 -9.35 -12.24 7.32
C GLY A 97 -9.63 -11.15 6.28
N PHE A 98 -10.90 -10.84 6.03
CA PHE A 98 -11.29 -9.80 5.08
C PHE A 98 -10.85 -8.40 5.51
N TYR A 99 -10.94 -8.09 6.80
CA TYR A 99 -10.44 -6.83 7.35
C TYR A 99 -8.94 -6.71 7.17
N THR A 100 -8.18 -7.78 7.43
CA THR A 100 -6.73 -7.83 7.23
C THR A 100 -6.37 -7.54 5.77
N LEU A 101 -7.03 -8.23 4.84
CA LEU A 101 -6.80 -8.05 3.41
C LEU A 101 -7.16 -6.64 2.96
N PHE A 102 -8.31 -6.13 3.40
CA PHE A 102 -8.77 -4.78 3.08
C PHE A 102 -7.81 -3.72 3.60
N TYR A 103 -7.39 -3.83 4.86
CA TYR A 103 -6.43 -2.92 5.48
C TYR A 103 -5.10 -2.94 4.72
N ALA A 104 -4.57 -4.14 4.41
CA ALA A 104 -3.33 -4.29 3.65
C ALA A 104 -3.41 -3.62 2.28
N VAL A 105 -4.40 -3.97 1.47
CA VAL A 105 -4.56 -3.44 0.11
C VAL A 105 -4.79 -1.93 0.13
N LEU A 106 -5.57 -1.41 1.08
CA LEU A 106 -5.89 0.01 1.15
C LEU A 106 -4.68 0.84 1.59
N THR A 107 -3.98 0.43 2.65
CA THR A 107 -2.78 1.12 3.13
C THR A 107 -1.66 1.05 2.10
N GLU A 108 -1.44 -0.11 1.50
CA GLU A 108 -0.44 -0.25 0.44
C GLU A 108 -0.80 0.55 -0.81
N GLY A 109 -2.06 0.52 -1.25
CA GLY A 109 -2.53 1.35 -2.36
C GLY A 109 -2.28 2.84 -2.10
N ALA A 110 -2.52 3.31 -0.88
CA ALA A 110 -2.22 4.68 -0.47
C ALA A 110 -0.71 4.98 -0.49
N LEU A 111 0.13 4.06 -0.02
CA LEU A 111 1.60 4.21 -0.08
C LEU A 111 2.12 4.24 -1.52
N LEU A 112 1.57 3.41 -2.40
CA LEU A 112 1.90 3.40 -3.82
C LEU A 112 1.48 4.73 -4.47
N LEU A 113 0.27 5.22 -4.19
CA LEU A 113 -0.16 6.54 -4.68
C LEU A 113 0.77 7.66 -4.18
N LEU A 114 1.13 7.66 -2.90
CA LEU A 114 2.06 8.64 -2.32
C LEU A 114 3.43 8.57 -3.00
N ALA A 115 3.94 7.36 -3.27
CA ALA A 115 5.18 7.18 -4.01
C ALA A 115 5.08 7.70 -5.44
N VAL A 116 3.97 7.49 -6.16
CA VAL A 116 3.76 8.08 -7.49
C VAL A 116 3.80 9.60 -7.43
N ILE A 117 3.08 10.20 -6.49
CA ILE A 117 3.03 11.65 -6.31
C ILE A 117 4.43 12.21 -5.97
N TYR A 118 5.13 11.58 -5.03
CA TYR A 118 6.50 11.96 -4.68
C TYR A 118 7.44 11.94 -5.89
N ASN A 119 7.37 10.90 -6.71
CA ASN A 119 8.21 10.78 -7.90
C ASN A 119 7.85 11.79 -8.98
N LEU A 120 6.55 12.11 -9.15
CA LEU A 120 6.11 13.15 -10.08
C LEU A 120 6.71 14.51 -9.69
N PHE A 121 6.63 14.88 -8.40
CA PHE A 121 7.22 16.13 -7.91
C PHE A 121 8.75 16.11 -7.92
N ALA A 122 9.39 14.98 -7.61
CA ALA A 122 10.85 14.84 -7.68
C ALA A 122 11.39 14.88 -9.13
N ALA A 123 10.58 14.55 -10.13
CA ALA A 123 10.95 14.64 -11.55
C ALA A 123 10.81 16.06 -12.11
N ILE A 124 9.86 16.85 -11.61
CA ILE A 124 9.56 18.20 -12.10
C ILE A 124 10.32 19.28 -11.29
N SER A 125 10.68 18.98 -10.03
CA SER A 125 11.44 19.89 -9.20
C SER A 125 12.95 19.76 -9.43
N PRO A 126 13.69 20.85 -9.66
CA PRO A 126 15.15 20.83 -9.70
C PRO A 126 15.79 20.48 -8.34
N ILE A 127 14.99 20.26 -7.29
CA ILE A 127 15.39 19.74 -5.96
C ILE A 127 15.73 18.24 -6.03
N GLY A 128 16.06 17.70 -7.21
CA GLY A 128 16.41 16.29 -7.51
C GLY A 128 17.70 15.77 -6.84
N GLY A 129 18.11 16.41 -5.75
CA GLY A 129 19.17 16.03 -4.85
C GLY A 129 19.35 17.17 -3.86
N LEU A 130 18.70 17.09 -2.69
CA LEU A 130 19.22 17.78 -1.50
C LEU A 130 20.58 17.13 -1.21
N SER A 131 21.65 17.66 -1.80
CA SER A 131 23.00 17.42 -1.31
C SER A 131 23.12 18.21 -0.02
N LEU A 132 23.02 17.52 1.10
CA LEU A 132 23.57 18.05 2.34
C LEU A 132 25.09 18.07 2.14
N GLU A 133 25.61 19.22 1.72
CA GLU A 133 27.00 19.56 1.99
C GLU A 133 27.10 19.71 3.50
N LEU A 134 27.49 18.63 4.16
CA LEU A 134 28.10 18.74 5.48
C LEU A 134 29.42 19.44 5.23
N GLU A 135 29.40 20.75 5.44
CA GLU A 135 30.61 21.55 5.59
C GLU A 135 31.39 20.91 6.75
N ASP A 136 32.58 20.39 6.44
CA ASP A 136 33.49 19.89 7.46
C ASP A 136 33.93 21.14 8.22
N GLU A 137 33.27 21.44 9.35
CA GLU A 137 33.70 22.51 10.23
C GLU A 137 35.14 22.20 10.61
N GLY A 138 36.05 23.00 10.06
CA GLY A 138 37.49 22.85 10.22
C GLY A 138 37.85 22.74 11.70
N GLY A 139 38.11 21.52 12.13
CA GLY A 139 38.90 21.25 13.31
C GLY A 139 40.32 21.71 13.02
N SER A 140 40.61 22.94 13.42
CA SER A 140 41.94 23.53 13.49
C SER A 140 42.91 22.56 14.18
N GLU A 141 43.78 21.91 13.40
CA GLU A 141 45.10 21.52 13.86
C GLU A 141 45.96 22.79 13.91
N GLU A 142 46.01 23.44 15.08
CA GLU A 142 47.21 24.08 15.66
C GLU A 142 47.14 24.00 17.19
#